data_AF-A0AAV3U8W6-F1
#
_entry.id   AF-A0AAV3U8W6-F1
#
_cell.length_a   1.000
_cell.length_b   1.000
_cell.length_c   1.000
_cell.angle_alpha   90.00
_cell.angle_beta   90.00
_cell.angle_gamma   90.00
#
_symmetry.space_group_name_H-M   'P 1'
#
loop_
_entity.id
_entity.type
_entity.pdbx_description
1 polymer ?
#
loop_
_entity_poly.entity_id
_entity_poly.type
_entity_poly.pdbx_seq_one_letter_code
_entity_poly.pdbx_strand_id
1 'polypeptide(L)'
;MHPDVRRMLLTMKGYVEGGRAFSTYVAQWLDISKYADDDERRKHAEGMVALLTPVAKAFLTDRGLEACILGQQVFGGHGFIREWGQEQLVRDCRITQIYEGTNGIQALDLMGRKVVGSQGKLYELFAQDVTNFLEENSGDEQL
;
A
#
# COMPACT_ATOMS: atom_id res chain seq x y z
N MET A 1 -3.68 12.22 -27.28
CA MET A 1 -3.54 12.42 -25.81
C MET A 1 -2.09 12.84 -25.54
N HIS A 2 -1.83 13.88 -24.75
CA HIS A 2 -0.47 14.34 -24.46
C HIS A 2 0.30 13.26 -23.67
N PRO A 3 1.54 12.87 -24.04
CA PRO A 3 2.27 11.79 -23.39
C PRO A 3 2.43 11.98 -21.87
N ASP A 4 2.64 13.21 -21.43
CA ASP A 4 2.76 13.51 -20.00
C ASP A 4 1.45 13.30 -19.22
N VAL A 5 0.30 13.68 -19.80
CA VAL A 5 -1.02 13.42 -19.19
C VAL A 5 -1.28 11.91 -19.13
N ARG A 6 -0.89 11.16 -20.18
CA ARG A 6 -0.98 9.70 -20.17
C ARG A 6 -0.17 9.10 -19.03
N ARG A 7 1.07 9.55 -18.86
CA ARG A 7 1.98 9.10 -17.80
C ARG A 7 1.36 9.36 -16.43
N MET A 8 0.88 10.57 -16.15
CA MET A 8 0.23 10.89 -14.87
C MET A 8 -1.00 10.01 -14.59
N LEU A 9 -1.88 9.83 -15.58
CA LEU A 9 -3.07 8.99 -15.44
C LEU A 9 -2.72 7.52 -15.22
N LEU A 10 -1.71 6.99 -15.90
CA LEU A 10 -1.23 5.61 -15.71
C LEU A 10 -0.56 5.42 -14.35
N THR A 11 0.20 6.41 -13.86
CA THR A 11 0.77 6.40 -12.51
C THR A 11 -0.34 6.37 -11.45
N MET A 12 -1.34 7.25 -11.57
CA MET A 12 -2.52 7.25 -10.68
C MET A 12 -3.24 5.90 -10.72
N LYS A 13 -3.48 5.35 -11.91
CA LYS A 13 -4.10 4.04 -12.08
C LYS A 13 -3.31 2.94 -11.37
N GLY A 14 -2.01 2.88 -11.58
CA GLY A 14 -1.13 1.89 -10.93
C GLY A 14 -1.18 1.97 -9.41
N TYR A 15 -1.15 3.17 -8.83
CA TYR A 15 -1.28 3.36 -7.38
C TYR A 15 -2.65 2.96 -6.84
N VAL A 16 -3.74 3.31 -7.53
CA VAL A 16 -5.10 3.00 -7.08
C VAL A 16 -5.39 1.50 -7.19
N GLU A 17 -5.06 0.87 -8.31
CA GLU A 17 -5.32 -0.56 -8.52
C GLU A 17 -4.41 -1.42 -7.66
N GLY A 18 -3.10 -1.16 -7.66
CA GLY A 18 -2.15 -1.86 -6.81
C GLY A 18 -2.43 -1.63 -5.32
N GLY A 19 -2.79 -0.40 -4.94
CA GLY A 19 -3.14 -0.07 -3.55
C GLY A 19 -4.41 -0.76 -3.06
N ARG A 20 -5.43 -0.89 -3.93
CA ARG A 20 -6.65 -1.66 -3.62
C ARG A 20 -6.34 -3.15 -3.48
N ALA A 21 -5.56 -3.73 -4.39
CA ALA A 21 -5.15 -5.13 -4.31
C ALA A 21 -4.37 -5.39 -3.00
N PHE A 22 -3.39 -4.53 -2.69
CA PHE A 22 -2.56 -4.67 -1.49
C PHE A 22 -3.37 -4.51 -0.19
N SER A 23 -4.23 -3.51 -0.09
CA SER A 23 -5.08 -3.33 1.10
C SER A 23 -6.04 -4.51 1.31
N THR A 24 -6.60 -5.07 0.22
CA THR A 24 -7.44 -6.27 0.28
C THR A 24 -6.63 -7.50 0.70
N TYR A 25 -5.41 -7.65 0.19
CA TYR A 25 -4.49 -8.73 0.58
C TYR A 25 -4.15 -8.68 2.07
N VAL A 26 -3.86 -7.48 2.62
CA VAL A 26 -3.64 -7.32 4.07
C VAL A 26 -4.90 -7.61 4.87
N ALA A 27 -6.08 -7.17 4.40
CA ALA A 27 -7.35 -7.46 5.05
C ALA A 27 -7.68 -8.96 5.08
N GLN A 28 -7.34 -9.71 4.03
CA GLN A 28 -7.48 -11.16 4.00
C GLN A 28 -6.63 -11.83 5.10
N TRP A 29 -5.38 -11.40 5.29
CA TRP A 29 -4.56 -11.90 6.40
C TRP A 29 -5.12 -11.52 7.76
N LEU A 30 -5.72 -10.33 7.90
CA LEU A 30 -6.40 -9.92 9.12
C LEU A 30 -7.56 -10.85 9.45
N ASP A 31 -8.40 -11.20 8.49
CA ASP A 31 -9.49 -12.15 8.70
C ASP A 31 -8.96 -13.56 9.05
N ILE A 32 -7.94 -14.05 8.36
CA ILE A 32 -7.33 -15.37 8.67
C ILE A 32 -6.75 -15.37 10.09
N SER A 33 -6.02 -14.33 10.50
CA SER A 33 -5.47 -14.22 11.86
C SER A 33 -6.53 -14.23 12.95
N LYS A 34 -7.75 -13.77 12.65
CA LYS A 34 -8.84 -13.70 13.62
C LYS A 34 -9.73 -14.94 13.63
N TYR A 35 -9.93 -15.57 12.48
CA TYR A 35 -10.98 -16.58 12.29
C TYR A 35 -10.48 -17.94 11.82
N ALA A 36 -9.19 -18.12 11.51
CA ALA A 36 -8.68 -19.45 11.16
C ALA A 36 -8.83 -20.41 12.35
N ASP A 37 -9.28 -21.64 12.10
CA ASP A 37 -9.33 -22.71 13.10
C ASP A 37 -7.97 -23.38 13.31
N ASP A 38 -7.11 -23.35 12.28
CA ASP A 38 -5.76 -23.90 12.31
C ASP A 38 -4.76 -22.92 12.95
N ASP A 39 -4.07 -23.38 14.00
CA ASP A 39 -3.15 -22.57 14.80
C ASP A 39 -1.93 -22.11 14.00
N GLU A 40 -1.39 -22.95 13.10
CA GLU A 40 -0.21 -22.59 12.31
C GLU A 40 -0.55 -21.54 11.26
N ARG A 41 -1.67 -21.71 10.55
CA ARG A 41 -2.18 -20.70 9.62
C ARG A 41 -2.50 -19.38 10.32
N ARG A 42 -3.02 -19.43 11.55
CA ARG A 42 -3.29 -18.23 12.35
C ARG A 42 -1.99 -17.48 12.69
N LYS A 43 -0.97 -18.17 13.18
CA LYS A 43 0.36 -17.58 13.48
C LYS A 43 1.02 -16.97 12.24
N HIS A 44 0.95 -17.66 11.11
CA HIS A 44 1.48 -17.13 9.85
C HIS A 44 0.78 -15.82 9.48
N ALA A 45 -0.56 -15.80 9.54
CA ALA A 45 -1.35 -14.61 9.25
C ALA A 45 -1.07 -13.45 10.22
N GLU A 46 -0.93 -13.73 11.52
CA GLU A 46 -0.53 -12.73 12.52
C GLU A 46 0.84 -12.11 12.17
N GLY A 47 1.79 -12.92 11.73
CA GLY A 47 3.09 -12.45 11.27
C GLY A 47 3.00 -11.54 10.03
N MET A 48 2.19 -11.93 9.04
CA MET A 48 1.94 -11.14 7.83
C MET A 48 1.27 -9.81 8.16
N VAL A 49 0.24 -9.81 9.01
CA VAL A 49 -0.42 -8.58 9.48
C VAL A 49 0.56 -7.68 10.22
N ALA A 50 1.39 -8.24 11.11
CA ALA A 50 2.36 -7.48 11.88
C ALA A 50 3.40 -6.77 11.00
N LEU A 51 3.83 -7.41 9.91
CA LEU A 51 4.77 -6.83 8.94
C LEU A 51 4.10 -5.81 8.03
N LEU A 52 2.95 -6.15 7.45
CA LEU A 52 2.38 -5.42 6.33
C LEU A 52 1.50 -4.23 6.73
N THR A 53 0.95 -4.22 7.95
CA THR A 53 0.12 -3.08 8.43
C THR A 53 0.85 -1.73 8.38
N PRO A 54 2.09 -1.58 8.91
CA PRO A 54 2.81 -0.31 8.80
C PRO A 54 3.14 0.07 7.34
N VAL A 55 3.36 -0.92 6.47
CA VAL A 55 3.56 -0.70 5.02
C VAL A 55 2.27 -0.19 4.40
N ALA A 56 1.13 -0.85 4.63
CA ALA A 56 -0.18 -0.45 4.12
C ALA A 56 -0.52 0.98 4.56
N LYS A 57 -0.27 1.32 5.83
CA LYS A 57 -0.49 2.68 6.33
C LYS A 57 0.42 3.68 5.61
N ALA A 58 1.74 3.54 5.74
CA ALA A 58 2.67 4.56 5.27
C ALA A 58 2.68 4.69 3.75
N PHE A 59 2.78 3.57 3.04
CA PHE A 59 2.88 3.57 1.58
C PHE A 59 1.60 4.04 0.90
N LEU A 60 0.42 3.54 1.31
CA LEU A 60 -0.83 3.92 0.65
C LEU A 60 -1.20 5.37 0.91
N THR A 61 -0.85 5.93 2.06
CA THR A 61 -1.13 7.34 2.36
C THR A 61 -0.17 8.28 1.63
N ASP A 62 1.11 7.92 1.47
CA ASP A 62 2.05 8.66 0.62
C ASP A 62 1.62 8.63 -0.86
N ARG A 63 1.34 7.44 -1.39
CA ARG A 63 0.91 7.26 -2.79
C ARG A 63 -0.48 7.86 -3.04
N GLY A 64 -1.37 7.83 -2.06
CA GLY A 64 -2.69 8.44 -2.11
C GLY A 64 -2.62 9.96 -2.28
N LEU A 65 -1.77 10.63 -1.49
CA LEU A 65 -1.57 12.07 -1.65
C LEU A 65 -0.92 12.39 -3.00
N GLU A 66 0.08 11.61 -3.42
CA GLU A 66 0.74 11.78 -4.72
C GLU A 66 -0.26 11.65 -5.88
N ALA A 67 -1.16 10.66 -5.82
CA ALA A 67 -2.23 10.52 -6.81
C ALA A 67 -3.20 11.72 -6.82
N CYS A 68 -3.54 12.30 -5.67
CA CYS A 68 -4.36 13.51 -5.59
C CYS A 68 -3.67 14.71 -6.23
N ILE A 69 -2.35 14.88 -5.99
CA ILE A 69 -1.54 15.95 -6.59
C ILE A 69 -1.46 15.79 -8.11
N LEU A 70 -1.26 14.57 -8.61
CA LEU A 70 -1.29 14.28 -10.05
C LEU A 70 -2.67 14.56 -10.66
N GLY A 71 -3.74 14.20 -9.96
CA GLY A 71 -5.12 14.51 -10.37
C GLY A 71 -5.37 16.01 -10.50
N GLN A 72 -4.88 16.80 -9.53
CA GLN A 72 -4.91 18.26 -9.61
C GLN A 72 -4.13 18.77 -10.83
N GLN A 73 -2.93 18.24 -11.10
CA GLN A 73 -2.09 18.66 -12.22
C GLN A 73 -2.73 18.36 -13.58
N VAL A 74 -3.46 17.24 -13.72
CA VAL A 74 -4.19 16.88 -14.94
C VAL A 74 -5.23 17.93 -15.32
N PHE A 75 -5.83 18.62 -14.34
CA PHE A 75 -6.78 19.71 -14.56
C PHE A 75 -6.12 21.06 -14.86
N GLY A 76 -4.78 21.16 -14.76
CA GLY A 76 -4.05 22.42 -14.90
C GLY A 76 -4.55 23.47 -13.88
N GLY A 77 -4.70 24.72 -14.32
CA GLY A 77 -5.15 25.81 -13.45
C GLY A 77 -6.51 25.56 -12.79
N HIS A 78 -7.41 24.84 -13.47
CA HIS A 78 -8.73 24.48 -12.92
C HIS A 78 -8.62 23.55 -11.70
N GLY A 79 -7.57 22.74 -11.61
CA GLY A 79 -7.35 21.86 -10.46
C GLY A 79 -7.11 22.62 -9.15
N PHE A 80 -6.69 23.89 -9.23
CA PHE A 80 -6.49 24.75 -8.06
C PHE A 80 -7.77 25.50 -7.65
N ILE A 81 -8.78 25.57 -8.53
CA ILE A 81 -10.02 26.29 -8.27
C ILE A 81 -11.01 25.36 -7.54
N ARG A 82 -11.59 25.85 -6.44
CA ARG A 82 -12.47 25.08 -5.56
C ARG A 82 -13.66 24.43 -6.27
N GLU A 83 -14.18 25.05 -7.33
CA GLU A 83 -15.34 24.55 -8.09
C GLU A 83 -15.12 23.15 -8.69
N TRP A 84 -13.87 22.74 -8.93
CA TRP A 84 -13.52 21.43 -9.51
C TRP A 84 -13.19 20.36 -8.46
N GLY A 85 -13.11 20.72 -7.19
CA GLY A 85 -12.94 19.78 -6.07
C GLY A 85 -11.57 19.10 -5.93
N GLN A 86 -10.66 19.20 -6.90
CA GLN A 86 -9.33 18.54 -6.83
C GLN A 86 -8.50 19.02 -5.63
N GLU A 87 -8.53 20.32 -5.33
CA GLU A 87 -7.83 20.88 -4.17
C GLU A 87 -8.32 20.30 -2.83
N GLN A 88 -9.62 19.97 -2.75
CA GLN A 88 -10.18 19.33 -1.56
C GLN A 88 -9.61 17.93 -1.36
N LEU A 89 -9.49 17.12 -2.41
CA LEU A 89 -8.90 15.77 -2.31
C LEU A 89 -7.46 15.82 -1.79
N VAL A 90 -6.66 16.78 -2.25
CA VAL A 90 -5.28 16.99 -1.76
C VAL A 90 -5.28 17.32 -0.26
N ARG A 91 -6.13 18.24 0.18
CA ARG A 91 -6.23 18.63 1.60
C ARG A 91 -6.71 17.48 2.49
N ASP A 92 -7.79 16.82 2.07
CA ASP A 92 -8.46 15.80 2.87
C ASP A 92 -7.59 14.52 2.94
N CYS A 93 -6.82 14.22 1.89
CA CYS A 93 -5.88 13.09 1.91
C CYS A 93 -4.67 13.34 2.82
N ARG A 94 -4.22 14.60 2.98
CA ARG A 94 -2.98 14.94 3.70
C ARG A 94 -2.96 14.46 5.15
N ILE A 95 -4.10 14.46 5.84
CA ILE A 95 -4.17 14.05 7.26
C ILE A 95 -3.78 12.58 7.45
N THR A 96 -3.97 11.74 6.42
CA THR A 96 -3.78 10.29 6.52
C THR A 96 -2.31 9.89 6.77
N GLN A 97 -1.37 10.74 6.37
CA GLN A 97 0.07 10.54 6.62
C GLN A 97 0.47 10.92 8.07
N ILE A 98 -0.42 11.58 8.82
CA ILE A 98 -0.13 12.21 10.10
C ILE A 98 -0.79 11.45 11.25
N TYR A 99 -2.09 11.17 11.17
CA TYR A 99 -2.82 10.50 12.25
C TYR A 99 -2.41 9.02 12.39
N GLU A 100 -2.82 8.37 13.49
CA GLU A 100 -2.57 6.94 13.74
C GLU A 100 -1.09 6.53 13.58
N GLY A 101 -0.20 7.43 13.98
CA GLY A 101 1.25 7.33 13.79
C GLY A 101 1.71 7.92 12.46
N THR A 102 2.58 8.92 12.51
CA THR A 102 3.13 9.55 11.31
C THR A 102 3.90 8.53 10.45
N ASN A 103 4.01 8.77 9.14
CA ASN A 103 4.68 7.83 8.25
C ASN A 103 6.15 7.55 8.64
N GLY A 104 6.84 8.53 9.24
CA GLY A 104 8.17 8.30 9.82
C GLY A 104 8.16 7.33 11.01
N ILE A 105 7.16 7.41 11.88
CA ILE A 105 6.99 6.47 12.99
C ILE A 105 6.65 5.07 12.47
N GLN A 106 5.81 4.96 11.44
CA GLN A 106 5.51 3.68 10.78
C GLN A 106 6.76 3.05 10.16
N ALA A 107 7.62 3.84 9.53
CA ALA A 107 8.90 3.36 8.99
C ALA A 107 9.86 2.88 10.09
N LEU A 108 9.92 3.58 11.22
CA LEU A 108 10.71 3.16 12.38
C LEU A 108 10.16 1.88 13.03
N ASP A 109 8.83 1.73 13.10
CA ASP A 109 8.21 0.48 13.55
C ASP A 109 8.57 -0.70 12.64
N LEU A 110 8.38 -0.52 11.33
CA LEU A 110 8.68 -1.53 10.32
C LEU A 110 10.15 -1.99 10.43
N MET A 111 11.10 -1.07 10.30
CA MET A 111 12.51 -1.43 10.29
C MET A 111 13.00 -1.87 11.68
N GLY A 112 12.68 -1.11 12.72
CA GLY A 112 13.19 -1.36 14.06
C GLY A 112 12.56 -2.58 14.72
N ARG A 113 11.23 -2.67 14.74
CA ARG A 113 10.52 -3.73 15.48
C ARG A 113 10.15 -4.92 14.60
N LYS A 114 9.64 -4.69 13.39
CA LYS A 114 9.12 -5.79 12.54
C LYS A 114 10.19 -6.53 11.77
N VAL A 115 11.28 -5.85 11.38
CA VAL A 115 12.41 -6.49 10.67
C VAL A 115 13.55 -6.80 11.63
N VAL A 116 14.19 -5.79 12.23
CA VAL A 116 15.34 -6.01 13.12
C VAL A 116 14.94 -6.74 14.39
N GLY A 117 13.87 -6.31 15.06
CA GLY A 117 13.36 -6.93 16.29
C GLY A 117 12.95 -8.39 16.12
N SER A 118 12.45 -8.78 14.95
CA SER A 118 12.11 -10.18 14.64
C SER A 118 13.29 -10.98 14.09
N GLN A 119 14.47 -10.36 13.92
CA GLN A 119 15.62 -10.95 13.22
C GLN A 119 15.28 -11.42 11.80
N GLY A 120 14.47 -10.64 11.07
CA GLY A 120 14.07 -10.96 9.69
C GLY A 120 12.92 -11.96 9.55
N LYS A 121 12.59 -12.73 10.60
CA LYS A 121 11.58 -13.80 10.54
C LYS A 121 10.22 -13.38 9.96
N LEU A 122 9.72 -12.18 10.29
CA LEU A 122 8.45 -11.71 9.72
C LEU A 122 8.58 -11.40 8.22
N TYR A 123 9.69 -10.80 7.81
CA TYR A 123 9.98 -10.53 6.41
C TYR A 123 10.14 -11.81 5.59
N GLU A 124 10.77 -12.85 6.16
CA GLU A 124 10.95 -14.15 5.51
C GLU A 124 9.62 -14.79 5.11
N LEU A 125 8.55 -14.62 5.91
CA LEU A 125 7.21 -15.10 5.55
C LEU A 125 6.73 -14.50 4.23
N PHE A 126 6.81 -13.17 4.11
CA PHE A 126 6.41 -12.47 2.88
C PHE A 126 7.34 -12.81 1.70
N ALA A 127 8.66 -12.89 1.93
CA ALA A 127 9.62 -13.24 0.90
C ALA A 127 9.37 -14.65 0.35
N GLN A 128 8.98 -15.60 1.21
CA GLN A 128 8.61 -16.93 0.79
C GLN A 128 7.33 -16.94 -0.06
N ASP A 129 6.29 -16.21 0.33
CA ASP A 129 5.06 -16.06 -0.48
C ASP A 129 5.37 -15.52 -1.88
N VAL A 130 6.22 -14.49 -1.97
CA VAL A 130 6.65 -13.92 -3.26
C VAL A 130 7.45 -14.95 -4.06
N THR A 131 8.37 -15.68 -3.42
CA THR A 131 9.19 -16.70 -4.08
C THR A 131 8.33 -17.82 -4.64
N ASN A 132 7.37 -18.33 -3.86
CA ASN A 132 6.42 -19.35 -4.28
C ASN A 132 5.61 -18.88 -5.49
N PHE A 133 5.10 -17.64 -5.44
CA PHE A 133 4.37 -17.07 -6.58
C PHE A 133 5.24 -16.99 -7.84
N LEU A 134 6.51 -16.58 -7.72
CA LEU A 134 7.43 -16.53 -8.86
C LEU A 134 7.72 -17.92 -9.42
N GLU A 135 7.92 -18.92 -8.57
CA GLU A 135 8.19 -20.29 -8.98
C GLU A 135 6.98 -20.91 -9.71
N GLU A 136 5.79 -20.78 -9.14
CA GLU A 136 4.53 -21.29 -9.70
C GLU A 136 4.19 -20.68 -11.07
N ASN A 137 4.59 -19.43 -11.31
CA ASN A 137 4.24 -18.68 -12.52
C ASN A 137 5.43 -18.45 -13.47
N SER A 138 6.58 -19.07 -13.22
CA SER A 138 7.83 -18.86 -13.97
C SER A 138 7.75 -19.13 -15.48
N GLY A 139 6.74 -19.86 -15.94
CA GLY A 139 6.51 -20.20 -17.35
C GLY A 139 5.24 -19.60 -17.97
N ASP A 140 4.52 -18.72 -17.26
CA ASP A 140 3.31 -18.10 -17.80
C ASP A 140 3.66 -16.79 -18.54
N GLU A 141 3.52 -16.79 -19.88
CA GLU A 141 3.77 -15.60 -20.70
C GLU A 141 2.66 -14.53 -20.62
N GLN A 142 1.53 -14.83 -19.97
CA GLN A 142 0.39 -13.92 -19.85
C GLN A 142 0.36 -13.12 -18.53
N LEU A 143 1.21 -13.49 -17.57
CA LEU A 143 1.47 -12.77 -16.32
C LEU A 143 2.69 -11.84 -16.47
#